data_AF-A0A849IHM2-F1
#
_entry.id   AF-A0A849IHM2-F1
#
_cell.length_a   1.000
_cell.length_b   1.000
_cell.length_c   1.000
_cell.angle_alpha   90.00
_cell.angle_beta   90.00
_cell.angle_gamma   90.00
#
_symmetry.space_group_name_H-M   'P 1'
#
loop_
_entity.id
_entity.type
_entity.pdbx_description
1 polymer ?
#
loop_
_entity_poly.entity_id
_entity_poly.type
_entity_poly.pdbx_seq_one_letter_code
_entity_poly.pdbx_strand_id
1 'polypeptide(L)' 'MQGNVAMALALVLVLEGVLPFTAPGLWKETFLKLANLTNGQVRFVGLLSMLFGLTLLFVFNT' A
#
# COMPACT_ATOMS: atom_id res chain seq x y z
N MET A 1 7.02 -11.50 19.66
CA MET A 1 5.58 -11.78 19.45
C MET A 1 5.45 -12.68 18.24
N GLN A 2 4.94 -13.90 18.37
CA GLN A 2 4.66 -14.76 17.21
C GLN A 2 3.45 -14.17 16.50
N GLY A 3 3.69 -13.24 15.56
CA GLY A 3 2.64 -12.65 14.75
C GLY A 3 1.99 -13.75 13.93
N ASN A 4 0.75 -14.10 14.26
CA ASN A 4 0.00 -15.10 13.52
C ASN A 4 -0.23 -14.56 12.11
N VAL A 5 0.35 -15.18 11.09
CA VAL A 5 0.27 -14.74 9.69
C VAL A 5 -1.18 -14.56 9.25
N ALA A 6 -2.09 -15.40 9.76
CA ALA A 6 -3.53 -15.28 9.52
C ALA A 6 -4.10 -13.95 10.06
N MET A 7 -3.63 -13.47 11.21
CA MET A 7 -4.04 -12.19 11.79
C MET A 7 -3.49 -11.01 11.00
N ALA A 8 -2.23 -11.07 10.55
CA ALA A 8 -1.65 -10.04 9.70
C ALA A 8 -2.41 -9.92 8.36
N LEU A 9 -2.74 -11.07 7.73
CA LEU A 9 -3.55 -11.11 6.52
C LEU A 9 -4.96 -10.57 6.75
N ALA A 10 -5.60 -10.95 7.86
CA ALA A 10 -6.93 -10.44 8.20
C ALA A 10 -6.93 -8.90 8.35
N LEU A 11 -5.92 -8.33 9.01
CA LEU A 11 -5.78 -6.88 9.16
C LEU A 11 -5.54 -6.17 7.83
N VAL A 12 -4.69 -6.72 6.96
CA VAL A 12 -4.46 -6.17 5.61
C VAL A 12 -5.76 -6.17 4.80
N LEU A 13 -6.54 -7.24 4.84
CA LEU A 13 -7.83 -7.33 4.14
C LEU A 13 -8.86 -6.33 4.68
N VAL A 14 -8.94 -6.16 6.00
CA VAL A 14 -9.81 -5.16 6.61
C VAL A 14 -9.40 -3.76 6.15
N LEU A 15 -8.11 -3.41 6.24
CA LEU A 15 -7.62 -2.09 5.86
C LEU A 15 -7.80 -1.79 4.37
N GLU A 16 -7.50 -2.74 3.49
CA GLU A 16 -7.77 -2.64 2.04
C GLU A 16 -9.28 -2.46 1.75
N GLY A 17 -10.16 -3.06 2.56
CA GLY A 17 -11.61 -2.97 2.41
C GLY A 17 -12.24 -1.68 2.95
N VAL A 18 -11.63 -1.03 3.95
CA VAL A 18 -12.19 0.20 4.55
C VAL A 18 -12.32 1.31 3.52
N LEU A 19 -11.25 1.61 2.78
CA LEU A 19 -11.22 2.69 1.78
C LEU A 19 -12.31 2.58 0.69
N PRO A 20 -12.47 1.44 -0.02
CA PRO A 20 -13.54 1.27 -1.00
C PRO A 20 -14.94 1.23 -0.35
N PHE A 21 -15.06 0.80 0.91
CA PHE A 21 -16.35 0.78 1.62
C PHE A 21 -16.79 2.18 2.07
N THR A 22 -15.88 2.99 2.63
CA THR A 22 -16.21 4.33 3.16
C THR A 22 -16.26 5.39 2.07
N ALA A 23 -15.40 5.31 1.05
CA ALA A 23 -15.25 6.35 0.03
C ALA A 23 -15.07 5.76 -1.38
N PRO A 24 -16.09 5.08 -1.94
CA PRO A 24 -15.99 4.37 -3.22
C PRO A 24 -15.67 5.29 -4.40
N GLY A 25 -16.13 6.55 -4.39
CA GLY A 25 -15.85 7.53 -5.44
C GLY A 25 -14.38 7.95 -5.47
N LEU A 26 -13.84 8.34 -4.31
CA LEU A 26 -12.43 8.72 -4.16
C LEU A 26 -11.49 7.55 -4.50
N TRP A 27 -11.85 6.33 -4.08
CA TRP A 27 -11.11 5.13 -4.41
C TRP A 27 -11.04 4.89 -5.93
N LYS A 28 -12.19 4.94 -6.62
CA LYS A 28 -12.25 4.78 -8.08
C LYS A 28 -11.45 5.86 -8.82
N GLU A 29 -11.57 7.12 -8.40
CA GLU A 29 -10.82 8.22 -9.02
C GLU A 29 -9.31 8.05 -8.84
N THR A 30 -8.87 7.64 -7.65
CA THR A 30 -7.44 7.39 -7.36
C THR A 30 -6.91 6.22 -8.20
N PHE A 31 -7.69 5.14 -8.31
CA PHE A 31 -7.34 4.00 -9.16
C PHE A 31 -7.25 4.37 -10.64
N LEU A 32 -8.18 5.19 -11.14
CA LEU A 32 -8.15 5.67 -12.52
C LEU A 32 -6.96 6.60 -12.78
N LYS A 33 -6.60 7.45 -11.82
CA LYS A 33 -5.38 8.27 -11.92
C LYS A 33 -4.13 7.40 -11.97
N LEU A 34 -4.05 6.38 -11.12
CA LEU A 34 -2.95 5.40 -11.12
C LEU A 34 -2.89 4.61 -12.44
N ALA A 35 -4.04 4.18 -12.97
CA ALA A 35 -4.12 3.45 -14.23
C ALA A 35 -3.74 4.30 -15.45
N ASN A 36 -3.91 5.63 -15.38
CA ASN A 36 -3.46 6.56 -16.42
C ASN A 36 -1.97 6.94 -16.30
N LEU A 37 -1.27 6.51 -15.25
CA LEU A 37 0.17 6.73 -15.15
C LEU A 37 0.90 5.89 -16.20
N THR A 38 1.97 6.46 -16.74
CA THR A 38 2.85 5.71 -17.64
C THR A 38 3.56 4.59 -16.89
N ASN A 39 3.93 3.51 -17.59
CA ASN A 39 4.67 2.38 -17.01
C ASN A 39 5.94 2.82 -16.24
N GLY A 40 6.60 3.91 -16.68
CA GLY A 40 7.75 4.48 -15.99
C GLY A 40 7.39 5.11 -14.64
N GLN A 41 6.28 5.86 -14.57
CA GLN A 41 5.82 6.50 -13.33
C GLN A 41 5.38 5.47 -12.29
N VAL A 42 4.65 4.43 -12.69
CA VAL A 42 4.23 3.36 -11.77
C VAL A 42 5.46 2.65 -11.18
N ARG A 43 6.47 2.36 -12.00
CA ARG A 43 7.75 1.78 -11.54
C ARG A 43 8.48 2.71 -10.57
N PHE A 44 8.48 4.01 -10.83
CA PHE A 44 9.14 4.98 -9.95
C PHE A 44 8.42 5.11 -8.60
N VAL A 45 7.09 5.17 -8.59
CA VAL A 45 6.29 5.15 -7.35
C VAL A 45 6.55 3.87 -6.56
N GLY A 46 6.61 2.72 -7.23
CA GLY A 46 6.98 1.45 -6.60
C GLY A 46 8.39 1.48 -6.02
N LEU A 47 9.37 2.04 -6.74
CA LEU A 47 10.75 2.16 -6.28
C LEU A 47 10.88 3.08 -5.06
N LEU A 48 10.18 4.22 -5.06
CA LEU A 48 10.11 5.11 -3.90
C LEU A 48 9.48 4.41 -2.69
N SER A 49 8.39 3.67 -2.89
CA SER A 49 7.74 2.89 -1.82
C SER A 49 8.69 1.83 -1.24
N MET A 50 9.41 1.11 -2.09
CA MET A 50 10.43 0.14 -1.66
C MET A 50 11.56 0.79 -0.86
N LEU A 51 12.12 1.91 -1.35
CA LEU A 51 13.17 2.65 -0.64
C LEU A 51 12.70 3.19 0.71
N PHE A 52 11.47 3.68 0.78
CA PHE A 52 10.88 4.16 2.02
C PHE A 52 10.72 3.03 3.03
N GLY A 53 10.22 1.86 2.58
CA GLY A 53 10.13 0.65 3.40
C GLY A 53 11.49 0.16 3.91
N LEU A 54 12.51 0.16 3.04
CA LEU A 54 13.90 -0.16 3.41
C LEU A 54 14.46 0.82 4.45
N THR A 55 14.18 2.12 4.27
CA THR A 55 14.64 3.16 5.21
C THR A 55 13.98 2.99 6.57
N LEU A 56 12.67 2.77 6.62
CA LEU A 56 11.94 2.50 7.87
C LEU A 56 12.46 1.24 8.55
N LEU A 57 12.66 0.15 7.80
CA LEU A 57 13.19 -1.09 8.35
C LEU A 57 14.57 -0.84 8.96
N PHE A 58 15.46 -0.15 8.25
CA PHE A 58 16.80 0.14 8.74
C PHE A 58 16.79 1.02 10.00
N VAL A 59 15.94 2.06 10.03
CA VAL A 59 15.83 2.99 11.18
C VAL A 59 15.22 2.32 12.41
N PHE A 60 14.19 1.48 12.26
CA PHE A 60 13.52 0.84 13.40
C PHE A 60 14.21 -0.45 13.87
N ASN A 61 15.05 -1.06 13.03
CA ASN A 61 15.82 -2.25 13.36
C ASN A 61 17.22 -1.94 13.91
N THR A 62 17.68 -0.69 13.83
CA THR A 62 18.96 -0.22 14.42
C THR A 62 18.71 0.31 15.83
#